data_AF-A0A060ZNA9-F1
#
_entry.id   AF-A0A060ZNA9-F1
#
_cell.length_a   1.000
_cell.length_b   1.000
_cell.length_c   1.000
_cell.angle_alpha   90.00
_cell.angle_beta   90.00
_cell.angle_gamma   90.00
#
_symmetry.space_group_name_H-M   'P 1'
#
loop_
_entity.id
_entity.type
_entity.pdbx_description
1 polymer ?
#
loop_
_entity_poly.entity_id
_entity_poly.type
_entity_poly.pdbx_seq_one_letter_code
_entity_poly.pdbx_strand_id
1 'polypeptide(L)'
;MSEVYRSYTPAEKRKRAWLILRGVKQAAADAVDPKIERQIDAIDDAAEERGRLEAAALHRQNEKAKAELATAKAAVRAASREDRAAARTALTKAEQRARATEKAIRSAGL
;
A
#
# COMPACT_ATOMS: atom_id res chain seq x y z
N MET A 1 -17.10 -1.23 7.78
CA MET A 1 -15.86 -1.72 8.42
C MET A 1 -14.73 -1.41 7.46
N SER A 2 -13.78 -0.55 7.83
CA SER A 2 -12.58 -0.33 7.00
C SER A 2 -11.86 -1.66 6.87
N GLU A 3 -11.69 -2.15 5.64
CA GLU A 3 -10.95 -3.38 5.39
C GLU A 3 -9.50 -3.16 5.85
N VAL A 4 -9.02 -4.03 6.75
CA VAL A 4 -7.65 -3.93 7.27
C VAL A 4 -6.69 -4.25 6.12
N TYR A 5 -5.83 -3.30 5.77
CA TYR A 5 -4.81 -3.52 4.75
C TYR A 5 -3.75 -4.49 5.27
N ARG A 6 -3.71 -5.70 4.68
CA ARG A 6 -2.76 -6.77 5.04
C ARG A 6 -1.80 -7.04 3.88
N SER A 7 -0.51 -6.92 4.17
CA SER A 7 0.56 -7.20 3.22
C SER A 7 1.16 -8.58 3.48
N TYR A 8 0.69 -9.56 2.69
CA TYR A 8 1.12 -10.95 2.78
C TYR A 8 2.28 -11.25 1.83
N THR A 9 3.28 -11.98 2.33
CA THR A 9 4.30 -12.60 1.50
C THR A 9 3.73 -13.79 0.71
N PRO A 10 4.36 -14.21 -0.40
CA PRO A 10 3.92 -15.40 -1.14
C PRO A 10 3.94 -16.70 -0.31
N ALA A 11 4.82 -16.80 0.68
CA ALA A 11 4.87 -17.95 1.58
C ALA A 11 3.66 -17.97 2.54
N GLU A 12 3.32 -16.83 3.12
CA GLU A 12 2.16 -16.71 4.01
C GLU A 12 0.85 -16.94 3.27
N LYS A 13 0.68 -16.39 2.05
CA LYS A 13 -0.51 -16.66 1.22
C LYS A 13 -0.72 -18.17 1.01
N ARG A 14 0.35 -18.88 0.66
CA ARG A 14 0.32 -20.35 0.45
C ARG A 14 -0.01 -21.08 1.74
N LYS A 15 0.67 -20.74 2.84
CA LYS A 15 0.45 -21.38 4.15
C LYS A 15 -0.97 -21.14 4.66
N ARG A 16 -1.47 -19.91 4.57
CA ARG A 16 -2.83 -19.53 4.96
C ARG A 16 -3.88 -20.28 4.13
N ALA A 17 -3.74 -20.34 2.81
CA ALA A 17 -4.64 -21.10 1.95
C ALA A 17 -4.65 -22.60 2.30
N TRP A 18 -3.48 -23.18 2.56
CA TRP A 18 -3.38 -24.58 2.98
C TRP A 18 -4.04 -24.83 4.34
N LEU A 19 -3.84 -23.94 5.31
CA LEU A 19 -4.48 -24.02 6.63
C LEU A 19 -6.00 -23.91 6.55
N ILE A 20 -6.52 -22.99 5.73
CA ILE A 20 -7.96 -22.86 5.49
C ILE A 20 -8.52 -24.15 4.88
N LEU A 21 -7.88 -24.69 3.84
CA LEU A 21 -8.32 -25.95 3.22
C LEU A 21 -8.31 -27.11 4.22
N ARG A 22 -7.28 -27.17 5.07
CA ARG A 22 -7.17 -28.17 6.14
C ARG A 22 -8.30 -28.01 7.18
N GLY A 23 -8.60 -26.78 7.60
CA GLY A 23 -9.69 -26.48 8.53
C GLY A 23 -11.05 -26.87 7.96
N VAL A 24 -11.33 -26.58 6.69
CA VAL A 24 -12.56 -26.99 6.00
C VAL A 24 -12.69 -28.52 5.98
N LYS A 25 -11.61 -29.24 5.67
CA LYS A 25 -11.61 -30.72 5.68
C LYS A 25 -11.87 -31.28 7.08
N GLN A 26 -11.35 -30.65 8.12
CA GLN A 26 -11.58 -31.06 9.51
C GLN A 26 -13.00 -30.75 9.99
N ALA A 27 -13.55 -29.60 9.60
CA ALA A 27 -14.94 -29.24 9.92
C ALA A 27 -15.93 -30.22 9.29
N ALA A 28 -15.68 -30.66 8.04
CA ALA A 28 -16.48 -31.71 7.40
C ALA A 28 -16.39 -33.08 8.10
N ALA A 29 -15.43 -33.26 9.01
CA ALA A 29 -15.22 -34.49 9.78
C ALA A 29 -15.47 -34.29 11.29
N ASP A 30 -16.06 -33.17 11.72
CA ASP A 30 -16.27 -32.80 13.14
C ASP A 30 -15.02 -32.90 14.03
N ALA A 31 -13.84 -32.62 13.45
CA ALA A 31 -12.54 -32.78 14.11
C ALA A 31 -11.65 -31.53 13.97
N VAL A 32 -12.23 -30.34 14.17
CA VAL A 32 -11.55 -29.04 14.02
C VAL A 32 -10.44 -28.88 15.05
N ASP A 33 -9.20 -28.70 14.58
CA ASP A 33 -8.04 -28.40 15.44
C ASP A 33 -7.95 -26.87 15.68
N PRO A 34 -8.13 -26.38 16.92
CA PRO A 34 -8.03 -24.95 17.23
C PRO A 34 -6.63 -24.37 16.98
N LYS A 35 -5.60 -25.21 16.79
CA LYS A 35 -4.26 -24.73 16.39
C LYS A 35 -4.26 -24.18 14.96
N ILE A 36 -5.16 -24.60 14.08
CA ILE A 36 -5.24 -24.07 12.71
C ILE A 36 -5.65 -22.60 12.73
N GLU A 37 -6.68 -22.26 13.50
CA GLU A 37 -7.14 -20.88 13.67
C GLU A 37 -6.02 -20.01 14.23
N ARG A 38 -5.37 -20.43 15.33
CA ARG A 38 -4.23 -19.69 15.90
C ARG A 38 -3.09 -19.45 14.92
N GLN A 39 -2.82 -20.40 14.02
CA GLN A 39 -1.79 -20.24 13.00
C GLN A 39 -2.22 -19.28 11.88
N ILE A 40 -3.50 -19.24 11.54
CA ILE A 40 -4.06 -18.25 10.61
C ILE A 40 -3.99 -16.86 11.25
N ASP A 41 -4.43 -16.72 12.50
CA ASP A 41 -4.38 -15.45 13.24
C ASP A 41 -2.96 -14.90 13.31
N ALA A 42 -1.97 -15.74 13.65
CA ALA A 42 -0.57 -15.32 13.68
C ALA A 42 -0.05 -14.85 12.30
N ILE A 43 -0.55 -15.42 11.20
CA ILE A 43 -0.20 -14.96 9.84
C ILE A 43 -0.88 -13.63 9.54
N ASP A 44 -2.16 -13.50 9.90
CA ASP A 44 -2.96 -12.32 9.65
C ASP A 44 -2.44 -11.11 10.45
N ASP A 45 -2.05 -11.31 11.72
CA ASP A 45 -1.42 -10.30 12.59
C ASP A 45 -0.09 -9.79 12.00
N ALA A 46 0.77 -10.72 11.55
CA ALA A 46 2.05 -10.35 10.95
C ALA A 46 1.86 -9.59 9.62
N ALA A 47 0.87 -9.99 8.82
CA ALA A 47 0.53 -9.31 7.57
C ALA A 47 -0.11 -7.94 7.80
N GLU A 48 -0.91 -7.80 8.85
CA GLU A 48 -1.50 -6.54 9.29
C GLU A 48 -0.42 -5.56 9.74
N GLU A 49 0.54 -5.99 10.56
CA GLU A 49 1.62 -5.11 11.02
C GLU A 49 2.46 -4.59 9.83
N ARG A 50 2.83 -5.47 8.90
CA ARG A 50 3.51 -5.04 7.67
C ARG A 50 2.64 -4.13 6.82
N GLY A 51 1.35 -4.46 6.67
CA GLY A 51 0.40 -3.64 5.93
C GLY A 51 0.31 -2.23 6.49
N ARG A 52 0.20 -2.09 7.82
CA ARG A 52 0.19 -0.80 8.51
C ARG A 52 1.43 0.05 8.20
N LEU A 53 2.62 -0.57 8.23
CA LEU A 53 3.88 0.11 7.92
C LEU A 53 3.96 0.55 6.45
N GLU A 54 3.54 -0.32 5.53
CA GLU A 54 3.51 -0.06 4.08
C GLU A 54 2.49 1.04 3.74
N ALA A 55 1.28 0.98 4.30
CA ALA A 55 0.26 2.02 4.15
C ALA A 55 0.77 3.38 4.64
N ALA A 56 1.38 3.43 5.83
CA ALA A 56 1.98 4.65 6.35
C ALA A 56 3.10 5.17 5.43
N ALA A 57 3.90 4.28 4.84
CA ALA A 57 4.94 4.67 3.88
C ALA A 57 4.35 5.25 2.59
N LEU A 58 3.28 4.65 2.05
CA LEU A 58 2.57 5.14 0.86
C LEU A 58 1.99 6.54 1.11
N HIS A 59 1.31 6.75 2.24
CA HIS A 59 0.79 8.08 2.60
C HIS A 59 1.92 9.11 2.75
N ARG A 60 3.02 8.78 3.43
CA ARG A 60 4.18 9.68 3.54
C ARG A 60 4.77 10.04 2.17
N GLN A 61 4.88 9.07 1.26
CA GLN A 61 5.36 9.34 -0.10
C GLN A 61 4.40 10.24 -0.89
N ASN A 62 3.09 10.04 -0.72
CA ASN A 62 2.09 10.86 -1.37
C ASN A 62 2.11 12.31 -0.88
N GLU A 63 2.21 12.51 0.44
CA GLU A 63 2.34 13.86 1.01
C GLU A 63 3.62 14.56 0.53
N LYS A 64 4.74 13.84 0.46
CA LYS A 64 5.97 14.36 -0.14
C LYS A 64 5.77 14.75 -1.61
N ALA A 65 5.10 13.92 -2.41
CA ALA A 65 4.86 14.20 -3.82
C ALA A 65 3.93 15.43 -4.02
N LYS A 66 2.91 15.60 -3.17
CA LYS A 66 2.06 16.80 -3.17
C LYS A 66 2.85 18.06 -2.82
N ALA A 67 3.74 17.98 -1.83
CA ALA A 67 4.61 19.10 -1.48
C ALA A 67 5.57 19.46 -2.63
N GLU A 68 6.19 18.46 -3.27
CA GLU A 68 7.02 18.66 -4.47
C GLU A 68 6.24 19.32 -5.61
N LEU A 69 4.99 18.90 -5.84
CA LEU A 69 4.11 19.52 -6.83
C LEU A 69 3.79 20.98 -6.50
N ALA A 70 3.49 21.29 -5.25
CA ALA A 70 3.25 22.67 -4.81
C ALA A 70 4.49 23.56 -5.03
N THR A 71 5.67 23.06 -4.68
CA THR A 71 6.95 23.74 -4.90
C THR A 71 7.21 23.97 -6.39
N ALA A 72 6.99 22.96 -7.24
CA ALA A 72 7.16 23.11 -8.69
C ALA A 72 6.19 24.13 -9.30
N LYS A 73 4.94 24.18 -8.83
CA LYS A 73 3.97 25.21 -9.21
C LYS A 73 4.43 26.61 -8.79
N ALA A 74 5.02 26.76 -7.61
CA ALA A 74 5.58 28.03 -7.17
C ALA A 74 6.80 28.43 -8.03
N ALA A 75 7.69 27.49 -8.34
CA ALA A 75 8.85 27.72 -9.20
C ALA A 75 8.45 28.21 -10.59
N VAL A 76 7.42 27.65 -11.21
CA VAL A 76 6.92 28.14 -12.52
C VAL A 76 6.42 29.59 -12.45
N ARG A 77 5.77 29.98 -11.34
CA ARG A 77 5.29 31.36 -11.13
C ARG A 77 6.44 32.34 -10.93
N ALA A 78 7.50 31.91 -10.23
CA ALA A 78 8.69 32.72 -9.95
C ALA A 78 9.72 32.72 -11.09
N ALA A 79 9.63 31.77 -12.03
CA ALA A 79 10.63 31.59 -13.10
C ALA A 79 10.72 32.82 -14.03
N SER A 80 11.96 33.18 -14.38
CA SER A 80 12.26 34.12 -15.45
C SER A 80 11.75 33.60 -16.81
N ARG A 81 11.75 34.43 -17.85
CA ARG A 81 11.32 34.01 -19.20
C ARG A 81 12.21 32.87 -19.74
N GLU A 82 13.50 32.93 -19.45
CA GLU A 82 14.52 31.96 -19.91
C GLU A 82 14.35 30.61 -19.19
N ASP A 83 14.09 30.63 -17.88
CA ASP A 83 13.96 29.41 -17.07
C ASP A 83 12.57 28.76 -17.13
N ARG A 84 11.58 29.46 -17.69
CA ARG A 84 10.18 29.04 -17.66
C ARG A 84 9.94 27.69 -18.33
N ALA A 85 10.69 27.36 -19.38
CA ALA A 85 10.60 26.06 -20.05
C ALA A 85 11.09 24.92 -19.15
N ALA A 86 12.22 25.11 -18.47
CA ALA A 86 12.76 24.14 -17.52
C ALA A 86 11.83 23.95 -16.32
N ALA A 87 11.29 25.04 -15.76
CA ALA A 87 10.34 25.00 -14.65
C ALA A 87 9.05 24.25 -15.02
N ARG A 88 8.52 24.42 -16.24
CA ARG A 88 7.36 23.66 -16.73
C ARG A 88 7.64 22.16 -16.85
N THR A 89 8.83 21.80 -17.34
CA THR A 89 9.25 20.39 -17.40
C THR A 89 9.32 19.76 -16.00
N ALA A 90 9.87 20.49 -15.02
CA ALA A 90 9.90 20.06 -13.63
C ALA A 90 8.49 19.89 -13.04
N LEU A 91 7.57 20.82 -13.34
CA LEU A 91 6.17 20.73 -12.94
C LEU A 91 5.50 19.46 -13.48
N THR A 92 5.64 19.18 -14.78
CA THR A 92 5.07 17.96 -15.38
C THR A 92 5.57 16.69 -14.70
N LYS A 93 6.86 16.62 -14.37
CA LYS A 93 7.43 15.47 -13.63
C LYS A 93 6.83 15.33 -12.23
N ALA A 94 6.68 16.45 -11.51
CA ALA A 94 6.07 16.46 -10.19
C ALA A 94 4.59 16.04 -10.23
N GLU A 95 3.84 16.46 -11.25
CA GLU A 95 2.45 16.04 -11.46
C GLU A 95 2.35 14.54 -11.73
N GLN A 96 3.21 13.99 -12.58
CA GLN A 96 3.27 12.55 -12.84
C GLN A 96 3.55 11.77 -11.57
N ARG A 97 4.50 12.25 -10.75
CA ARG A 97 4.84 11.62 -9.48
C ARG A 97 3.66 11.61 -8.50
N ALA A 98 3.00 12.75 -8.31
CA ALA A 98 1.83 12.86 -7.42
C ALA A 98 0.69 11.92 -7.87
N ARG A 99 0.41 11.85 -9.18
CA ARG A 99 -0.58 10.92 -9.73
C ARG A 99 -0.18 9.45 -9.52
N ALA A 100 1.10 9.12 -9.65
CA ALA A 100 1.60 7.77 -9.43
C ALA A 100 1.44 7.33 -7.97
N THR A 101 1.72 8.22 -7.00
CA THR A 101 1.55 7.93 -5.57
C THR A 101 0.08 7.80 -5.19
N GLU A 102 -0.80 8.65 -5.72
CA GLU A 102 -2.26 8.53 -5.54
C GLU A 102 -2.80 7.22 -6.12
N LYS A 103 -2.32 6.83 -7.31
CA LYS A 103 -2.70 5.56 -7.94
C LYS A 103 -2.24 4.37 -7.09
N ALA A 104 -1.03 4.41 -6.54
CA ALA A 104 -0.49 3.35 -5.70
C ALA A 104 -1.35 3.14 -4.43
N ILE A 105 -1.71 4.23 -3.74
CA ILE A 105 -2.64 4.20 -2.59
C ILE A 105 -3.97 3.58 -2.99
N ARG A 106 -4.59 4.07 -4.08
CA ARG A 106 -5.88 3.54 -4.56
C ARG A 106 -5.80 2.06 -4.91
N SER A 107 -4.73 1.62 -5.58
CA SER A 107 -4.55 0.21 -5.93
C SER A 107 -4.31 -0.69 -4.73
N ALA A 108 -3.83 -0.14 -3.62
CA ALA A 108 -3.70 -0.82 -2.35
C ALA A 108 -5.02 -0.86 -1.55
N GLY A 109 -6.08 -0.17 -2.00
CA GLY A 109 -7.37 -0.09 -1.30
C GLY A 109 -7.36 0.86 -0.10
N LEU A 110 -6.42 1.81 -0.07
CA LEU A 110 -6.23 2.81 0.98
C LEU A 110 -6.89 4.15 0.66
#